data_AF-A0A1A8LGW6-F1
#
_entry.id   AF-A0A1A8LGW6-F1
#
_cell.length_a   1.000
_cell.length_b   1.000
_cell.length_c   1.000
_cell.angle_alpha   90.00
_cell.angle_beta   90.00
_cell.angle_gamma   90.00
#
_symmetry.space_group_name_H-M   'P 1'
#
loop_
_entity.id
_entity.type
_entity.pdbx_description
1 polymer ?
#
loop_
_entity_poly.entity_id
_entity_poly.type
_entity_poly.pdbx_seq_one_letter_code
_entity_poly.pdbx_strand_id
1 'polypeptide(L)'
;MVVLNGHSPLIMSSMAPSEGRVQGSNFTPLHYKPFNSHEHYQQVMRSLRKLQESGFYWGAVGGREASSLLRSEPPGTFLVRDSSDHHHFFTLSVQTARGTKNVRIHSKGGGFFLEPDRQNTQDLPQFDCVLKLIAHYMGKGMDMGRSRDGASGGNSGEATMKGRTVYLIHTGREKIPLELRQPLSNSLSSLQHMCRRTLNTRGLEVLEQTEQLPHNLKDFLKKYDAPI
;
A
#
# COMPACT_ATOMS: atom_id res chain seq x y z
N MET A 1 35.01 76.81 27.31
CA MET A 1 34.58 75.90 28.40
C MET A 1 33.37 75.09 27.93
N VAL A 2 33.32 73.81 28.31
CA VAL A 2 32.16 72.85 28.34
C VAL A 2 31.73 72.08 27.07
N VAL A 3 32.41 70.96 26.80
CA VAL A 3 32.01 69.52 26.90
C VAL A 3 30.54 69.02 26.65
N LEU A 4 30.40 68.17 25.61
CA LEU A 4 29.71 66.86 25.38
C LEU A 4 28.18 66.57 25.37
N ASN A 5 27.91 65.50 24.60
CA ASN A 5 26.77 64.55 24.48
C ASN A 5 25.62 64.97 23.57
N GLY A 6 25.22 64.28 22.48
CA GLY A 6 25.28 62.85 22.13
C GLY A 6 23.85 62.30 22.14
N HIS A 7 23.35 61.70 21.04
CA HIS A 7 22.34 60.61 20.92
C HIS A 7 21.74 60.55 19.50
N SER A 8 21.81 59.37 18.88
CA SER A 8 21.19 58.99 17.60
C SER A 8 19.72 58.55 17.79
N PRO A 9 18.81 58.73 16.82
CA PRO A 9 17.53 58.02 16.80
C PRO A 9 17.49 56.90 15.75
N LEU A 10 16.92 55.77 16.17
CA LEU A 10 16.67 54.55 15.41
C LEU A 10 15.47 54.71 14.46
N ILE A 11 15.60 54.13 13.26
CA ILE A 11 14.57 54.05 12.22
C ILE A 11 13.57 52.95 12.58
N MET A 12 12.27 53.30 12.68
CA MET A 12 11.18 52.34 12.86
C MET A 12 10.37 52.15 11.58
N SER A 13 9.98 50.89 11.43
CA SER A 13 9.47 50.17 10.27
C SER A 13 8.16 50.70 9.67
N SER A 14 8.06 50.56 8.34
CA SER A 14 6.92 50.94 7.50
C SER A 14 5.75 49.95 7.62
N MET A 15 4.56 50.53 7.82
CA MET A 15 3.25 49.87 7.83
C MET A 15 2.82 49.52 6.39
N ALA A 16 2.35 48.28 6.16
CA ALA A 16 1.60 47.89 4.97
C ALA A 16 0.27 47.24 5.42
N PRO A 17 -0.82 47.38 4.63
CA PRO A 17 -2.18 47.28 5.14
C PRO A 17 -2.72 45.84 5.21
N SER A 18 -3.73 45.68 6.07
CA SER A 18 -4.51 44.48 6.33
C SER A 18 -5.45 44.12 5.16
N GLU A 19 -5.29 42.91 4.61
CA GLU A 19 -6.28 42.30 3.72
C GLU A 19 -6.78 40.94 4.25
N GLY A 20 -8.10 40.84 4.38
CA GLY A 20 -8.90 39.66 4.05
C GLY A 20 -8.50 38.30 4.63
N ARG A 21 -9.04 37.98 5.81
CA ARG A 21 -9.12 36.61 6.32
C ARG A 21 -10.08 35.78 5.44
N VAL A 22 -9.55 35.11 4.42
CA VAL A 22 -10.18 33.96 3.77
C VAL A 22 -9.38 32.72 4.17
N GLN A 23 -10.05 31.76 4.81
CA GLN A 23 -9.47 30.49 5.26
C GLN A 23 -8.81 29.77 4.09
N GLY A 24 -7.48 29.84 4.06
CA GLY A 24 -6.65 29.07 3.15
C GLY A 24 -6.91 27.59 3.34
N SER A 25 -7.40 26.97 2.28
CA SER A 25 -7.16 25.57 1.97
C SER A 25 -5.69 25.25 2.26
N ASN A 26 -5.44 24.38 3.25
CA ASN A 26 -4.12 23.82 3.52
C ASN A 26 -3.74 22.88 2.37
N PHE A 27 -3.41 23.43 1.20
CA PHE A 27 -2.65 22.71 0.20
C PHE A 27 -1.24 22.57 0.77
N THR A 28 -0.91 21.37 1.22
CA THR A 28 0.45 21.01 1.59
C THR A 28 1.39 21.38 0.42
N PRO A 29 2.60 21.91 0.70
CA PRO A 29 3.57 22.25 -0.34
C PRO A 29 3.74 21.06 -1.29
N LEU A 30 4.02 21.31 -2.57
CA LEU A 30 4.16 20.26 -3.58
C LEU A 30 5.27 19.27 -3.15
N HIS A 31 4.87 18.17 -2.51
CA HIS A 31 5.75 17.11 -2.03
C HIS A 31 6.08 16.19 -3.20
N TYR A 32 7.04 16.60 -4.04
CA TYR A 32 7.49 15.78 -5.16
C TYR A 32 8.26 14.56 -4.64
N LYS A 33 7.70 13.37 -4.87
CA LYS A 33 8.39 12.10 -4.60
C LYS A 33 9.36 11.83 -5.75
N PRO A 34 10.66 11.61 -5.48
CA PRO A 34 11.65 11.48 -6.55
C PRO A 34 11.43 10.19 -7.35
N PHE A 35 11.33 10.32 -8.66
CA PHE A 35 11.37 9.19 -9.58
C PHE A 35 12.81 8.96 -10.04
N ASN A 36 13.33 7.76 -9.80
CA ASN A 36 14.70 7.40 -10.19
C ASN A 36 14.91 7.22 -11.71
N SER A 37 13.85 7.04 -12.50
CA SER A 37 13.92 6.94 -13.97
C SER A 37 12.52 7.10 -14.61
N HIS A 38 12.47 7.27 -15.93
CA HIS A 38 11.20 7.27 -16.68
C HIS A 38 10.45 5.93 -16.56
N GLU A 39 11.17 4.81 -16.61
CA GLU A 39 10.59 3.48 -16.43
C GLU A 39 9.98 3.31 -15.04
N HIS A 40 10.69 3.78 -14.01
CA HIS A 40 10.19 3.77 -12.63
C HIS A 40 8.92 4.60 -12.49
N TYR A 41 8.87 5.79 -13.10
CA TYR A 41 7.65 6.59 -13.18
C TYR A 41 6.51 5.82 -13.84
N GLN A 42 6.72 5.24 -15.02
CA GLN A 42 5.70 4.45 -15.72
C GLN A 42 5.21 3.26 -14.89
N GLN A 43 6.10 2.58 -14.16
CA GLN A 43 5.75 1.46 -13.28
C GLN A 43 4.87 1.92 -12.12
N VAL A 44 5.25 3.01 -11.44
CA VAL A 44 4.46 3.61 -10.35
C VAL A 44 3.08 4.04 -10.85
N MET A 45 3.01 4.73 -11.98
CA MET A 45 1.74 5.20 -12.55
C MET A 45 0.84 4.05 -13.02
N ARG A 46 1.41 2.98 -13.60
CA ARG A 46 0.66 1.76 -13.94
C ARG A 46 0.09 1.11 -12.69
N SER A 47 0.88 0.99 -11.63
CA SER A 47 0.41 0.41 -10.37
C SER A 47 -0.64 1.29 -9.69
N LEU A 48 -0.50 2.61 -9.73
CA LEU A 48 -1.48 3.55 -9.19
C LEU A 48 -2.84 3.41 -9.89
N ARG A 49 -2.85 3.34 -11.23
CA ARG A 49 -4.10 3.17 -11.98
C ARG A 49 -4.82 1.88 -11.60
N LYS A 50 -4.08 0.78 -11.47
CA LYS A 50 -4.65 -0.49 -11.01
C LYS A 50 -5.17 -0.36 -9.56
N LEU A 51 -4.43 0.28 -8.66
CA LEU A 51 -4.87 0.53 -7.28
C LEU A 51 -6.16 1.35 -7.22
N GLN A 52 -6.30 2.39 -8.05
CA GLN A 52 -7.54 3.18 -8.13
C GLN A 52 -8.74 2.33 -8.56
N GLU A 53 -8.52 1.36 -9.44
CA GLU A 53 -9.56 0.43 -9.89
C GLU A 53 -9.88 -0.66 -8.85
N SER A 54 -8.99 -0.93 -7.88
CA SER A 54 -9.14 -2.04 -6.92
C SER A 54 -10.22 -1.81 -5.85
N GLY A 55 -10.63 -0.56 -5.65
CA GLY A 55 -11.68 -0.17 -4.69
C GLY A 55 -11.24 -0.15 -3.23
N PHE A 56 -9.97 -0.44 -2.91
CA PHE A 56 -9.40 -0.38 -1.56
C PHE A 56 -8.17 0.53 -1.43
N TYR A 57 -7.96 1.36 -2.45
CA TYR A 57 -7.00 2.45 -2.41
C TYR A 57 -7.67 3.73 -1.89
N TRP A 58 -7.17 4.24 -0.77
CA TRP A 58 -7.73 5.39 -0.04
C TRP A 58 -7.03 6.71 -0.35
N GLY A 59 -6.14 6.75 -1.35
CA GLY A 59 -5.48 8.00 -1.76
C GLY A 59 -4.71 8.66 -0.62
N ALA A 60 -4.87 9.98 -0.49
CA ALA A 60 -4.13 10.84 0.43
C ALA A 60 -4.55 10.73 1.91
N VAL A 61 -5.10 9.59 2.34
CA VAL A 61 -5.41 9.33 3.75
C VAL A 61 -4.15 9.25 4.60
N GLY A 62 -4.17 9.95 5.73
CA GLY A 62 -3.05 9.97 6.68
C GLY A 62 -2.97 8.69 7.53
N GLY A 63 -1.81 8.43 8.14
CA GLY A 63 -1.64 7.25 9.00
C GLY A 63 -2.59 7.20 10.20
N ARG A 64 -2.89 8.36 10.83
CA ARG A 64 -3.85 8.42 11.96
C ARG A 64 -5.29 8.15 11.53
N GLU A 65 -5.66 8.63 10.35
CA GLU A 65 -6.99 8.44 9.78
C GLU A 65 -7.18 6.97 9.38
N ALA A 66 -6.20 6.37 8.70
CA ALA A 66 -6.19 4.94 8.41
C ALA A 66 -6.33 4.08 9.68
N SER A 67 -5.61 4.42 10.76
CA SER A 67 -5.75 3.74 12.05
C SER A 67 -7.12 3.93 12.70
N SER A 68 -7.86 4.98 12.36
CA SER A 68 -9.21 5.20 12.86
C SER A 68 -10.22 4.40 12.05
N LEU A 69 -10.09 4.38 10.72
CA LEU A 69 -10.90 3.55 9.83
C LEU A 69 -10.78 2.05 10.12
N LEU A 70 -9.58 1.59 10.45
CA LEU A 70 -9.30 0.17 10.72
C LEU A 70 -9.57 -0.28 12.16
N ARG A 71 -9.84 0.66 13.09
CA ARG A 71 -9.92 0.34 14.52
C ARG A 71 -11.08 -0.59 14.86
N SER A 72 -12.23 -0.40 14.21
CA SER A 72 -13.44 -1.19 14.39
C SER A 72 -13.45 -2.47 13.56
N GLU A 73 -12.49 -2.64 12.66
CA GLU A 73 -12.45 -3.76 11.72
C GLU A 73 -11.77 -4.99 12.33
N PRO A 74 -12.12 -6.20 11.88
CA PRO A 74 -11.48 -7.41 12.38
C PRO A 74 -9.99 -7.47 11.95
N PRO A 75 -9.13 -8.15 12.74
CA PRO A 75 -7.74 -8.39 12.36
C PRO A 75 -7.60 -9.01 10.97
N GLY A 76 -6.63 -8.53 10.22
CA GLY A 76 -6.40 -8.89 8.82
C GLY A 76 -7.09 -7.98 7.80
N THR A 77 -7.94 -7.05 8.25
CA THR A 77 -8.51 -6.02 7.38
C THR A 77 -7.44 -4.99 7.03
N PHE A 78 -7.32 -4.59 5.77
CA PHE A 78 -6.26 -3.69 5.31
C PHE A 78 -6.73 -2.68 4.28
N LEU A 79 -5.96 -1.61 4.10
CA LEU A 79 -6.13 -0.64 3.02
C LEU A 79 -4.77 -0.18 2.48
N VAL A 80 -4.76 0.30 1.23
CA VAL A 80 -3.60 0.96 0.62
C VAL A 80 -3.86 2.45 0.57
N ARG A 81 -2.85 3.24 0.92
CA ARG A 81 -2.92 4.71 0.87
C ARG A 81 -1.59 5.29 0.40
N ASP A 82 -1.58 6.58 0.15
CA ASP A 82 -0.34 7.30 -0.09
C ASP A 82 0.52 7.32 1.16
N SER A 83 1.82 7.11 0.98
CA SER A 83 2.77 7.32 2.08
C SER A 83 2.88 8.81 2.36
N SER A 84 2.87 9.15 3.64
CA SER A 84 3.22 10.49 4.14
C SER A 84 4.74 10.71 4.15
N ASP A 85 5.54 9.64 3.96
CA ASP A 85 6.99 9.72 3.78
C ASP A 85 7.32 10.11 2.33
N HIS A 86 8.31 10.97 2.16
CA HIS A 86 8.78 11.45 0.86
C HIS A 86 9.54 10.38 0.06
N HIS A 87 10.08 9.35 0.71
CA HIS A 87 10.85 8.29 0.08
C HIS A 87 9.99 7.13 -0.45
N HIS A 88 8.69 7.10 -0.15
CA HIS A 88 7.80 6.01 -0.53
C HIS A 88 6.53 6.53 -1.19
N PHE A 89 6.04 5.84 -2.20
CA PHE A 89 4.78 6.22 -2.86
C PHE A 89 3.57 5.74 -2.06
N PHE A 90 3.59 4.47 -1.65
CA PHE A 90 2.44 3.80 -1.05
C PHE A 90 2.74 3.27 0.35
N THR A 91 1.69 3.12 1.16
CA THR A 91 1.73 2.47 2.47
C THR A 91 0.55 1.51 2.58
N LEU A 92 0.85 0.30 3.04
CA LEU A 92 -0.15 -0.70 3.44
C LEU A 92 -0.48 -0.49 4.91
N SER A 93 -1.73 -0.21 5.22
CA SER A 93 -2.22 -0.12 6.60
C SER A 93 -3.05 -1.35 6.89
N VAL A 94 -2.73 -2.09 7.94
CA VAL A 94 -3.37 -3.37 8.29
C VAL A 94 -3.78 -3.37 9.76
N GLN A 95 -4.99 -3.83 10.04
CA GLN A 95 -5.46 -4.08 11.38
C GLN A 95 -4.89 -5.39 11.89
N THR A 96 -4.19 -5.35 13.01
CA THR A 96 -3.69 -6.55 13.69
C THR A 96 -4.38 -6.70 15.04
N ALA A 97 -4.24 -7.86 15.70
CA ALA A 97 -4.73 -8.06 17.07
C ALA A 97 -4.14 -7.04 18.07
N ARG A 98 -3.02 -6.41 17.72
CA ARG A 98 -2.30 -5.41 18.54
C ARG A 98 -2.49 -3.98 18.04
N GLY A 99 -3.53 -3.75 17.24
CA GLY A 99 -3.85 -2.47 16.62
C GLY A 99 -3.29 -2.31 15.21
N THR A 100 -3.55 -1.14 14.61
CA THR A 100 -3.19 -0.89 13.22
C THR A 100 -1.68 -0.73 13.04
N LYS A 101 -1.13 -1.42 12.04
CA LYS A 101 0.27 -1.29 11.61
C LYS A 101 0.34 -0.70 10.21
N ASN A 102 1.39 0.09 9.98
CA ASN A 102 1.66 0.74 8.70
C ASN A 102 2.97 0.18 8.16
N VAL A 103 2.93 -0.43 6.97
CA VAL A 103 4.09 -0.98 6.29
C VAL A 103 4.31 -0.20 5.01
N ARG A 104 5.50 0.36 4.85
CA ARG A 104 5.85 1.14 3.66
C ARG A 104 6.17 0.20 2.49
N ILE A 105 5.80 0.62 1.29
CA ILE A 105 6.06 -0.13 0.07
C ILE A 105 7.16 0.60 -0.69
N HIS A 106 8.31 -0.06 -0.85
CA HIS A 106 9.39 0.44 -1.68
C HIS A 106 9.08 0.19 -3.14
N SER A 107 9.53 1.13 -3.98
CA SER A 107 9.60 0.97 -5.42
C SER A 107 11.04 1.20 -5.87
N LYS A 108 11.60 0.26 -6.61
CA LYS A 108 12.88 0.37 -7.30
C LYS A 108 12.70 -0.06 -8.75
N GLY A 109 13.66 0.27 -9.62
CA GLY A 109 13.69 -0.29 -10.98
C GLY A 109 13.76 -1.82 -10.87
N GLY A 110 12.66 -2.50 -11.20
CA GLY A 110 12.51 -3.95 -11.01
C GLY A 110 11.24 -4.38 -10.27
N GLY A 111 10.62 -3.50 -9.47
CA GLY A 111 9.36 -3.85 -8.81
C GLY A 111 9.04 -3.10 -7.53
N PHE A 112 8.01 -3.60 -6.85
CA PHE A 112 7.54 -3.20 -5.53
C PHE A 112 7.82 -4.30 -4.52
N PHE A 113 8.21 -3.92 -3.31
CA PHE A 113 8.42 -4.83 -2.19
C PHE A 113 8.11 -4.12 -0.87
N LEU A 114 7.77 -4.87 0.18
CA LEU A 114 7.56 -4.29 1.50
C LEU A 114 8.89 -3.81 2.09
N GLU A 115 8.88 -2.80 2.97
CA GLU A 115 10.08 -2.36 3.67
C GLU A 115 10.76 -3.54 4.39
N PRO A 116 12.02 -3.87 4.05
CA PRO A 116 12.73 -4.96 4.72
C PRO A 116 12.94 -4.59 6.18
N ASP A 117 12.57 -5.52 7.06
CA ASP A 117 12.89 -5.36 8.46
C ASP A 117 14.41 -5.49 8.65
N ARG A 118 14.98 -4.69 9.55
CA ARG A 118 16.43 -4.64 9.79
C ARG A 118 17.02 -5.98 10.22
N GLN A 119 16.18 -6.88 10.71
CA GLN A 119 16.55 -8.22 11.17
C GLN A 119 16.16 -9.34 10.20
N ASN A 120 15.50 -9.03 9.08
CA ASN A 120 15.08 -10.03 8.09
C ASN A 120 15.89 -9.87 6.80
N THR A 121 16.98 -10.64 6.70
CA THR A 121 17.90 -10.69 5.56
C THR A 121 17.45 -11.65 4.44
N GLN A 122 16.15 -11.95 4.35
CA GLN A 122 15.65 -12.72 3.21
C GLN A 122 15.38 -11.82 2.01
N ASP A 123 15.69 -12.32 0.81
CA ASP A 123 15.31 -11.70 -0.45
C ASP A 123 13.79 -11.53 -0.49
N LEU A 124 13.34 -10.29 -0.33
CA LEU A 124 11.93 -9.98 -0.42
C LEU A 124 11.48 -10.15 -1.88
N PRO A 125 10.37 -10.87 -2.11
CA PRO A 125 9.85 -11.00 -3.45
C PRO A 125 9.49 -9.62 -3.98
N GLN A 126 9.98 -9.31 -5.17
CA GLN A 126 9.64 -8.10 -5.90
C GLN A 126 8.49 -8.40 -6.84
N PHE A 127 7.58 -7.43 -6.96
CA PHE A 127 6.39 -7.56 -7.79
C PHE A 127 6.32 -6.40 -8.78
N ASP A 128 5.88 -6.67 -10.00
CA ASP A 128 5.65 -5.65 -11.02
C ASP A 128 4.49 -4.68 -10.65
N CYS A 129 3.62 -5.08 -9.71
CA CYS A 129 2.51 -4.26 -9.22
C CYS A 129 2.25 -4.47 -7.72
N VAL A 130 1.83 -3.40 -7.03
CA VAL A 130 1.43 -3.43 -5.62
C VAL A 130 0.29 -4.42 -5.35
N LEU A 131 -0.64 -4.60 -6.29
CA LEU A 131 -1.74 -5.55 -6.11
C LEU A 131 -1.25 -7.01 -6.05
N LYS A 132 -0.27 -7.37 -6.88
CA LYS A 132 0.33 -8.71 -6.86
C LYS A 132 1.13 -8.96 -5.59
N LEU A 133 1.83 -7.92 -5.11
CA LEU A 133 2.45 -7.93 -3.79
C LEU A 133 1.43 -8.26 -2.71
N ILE A 134 0.30 -7.55 -2.66
CA ILE A 134 -0.74 -7.77 -1.66
C ILE A 134 -1.35 -9.16 -1.80
N ALA A 135 -1.69 -9.59 -3.01
CA ALA A 135 -2.26 -10.91 -3.28
C ALA A 135 -1.35 -12.04 -2.78
N HIS A 136 -0.03 -11.93 -2.98
CA HIS A 136 0.95 -12.88 -2.47
C HIS A 136 0.93 -12.98 -0.94
N TYR A 137 0.80 -11.85 -0.23
CA TYR A 137 0.73 -11.85 1.24
C TYR A 137 -0.65 -12.25 1.78
N MET A 138 -1.73 -12.10 1.00
CA MET A 138 -3.06 -12.61 1.37
C MET A 138 -3.13 -14.14 1.38
N GLY A 139 -2.56 -14.81 0.36
CA GLY A 139 -2.63 -16.27 0.24
C GLY A 139 -1.77 -17.05 1.24
N LYS A 140 -0.87 -16.39 1.97
CA LYS A 140 0.14 -17.07 2.80
C LYS A 140 -0.22 -17.16 4.30
N GLY A 141 -1.22 -16.40 4.75
CA GLY A 141 -1.57 -16.24 6.17
C GLY A 141 -2.53 -17.28 6.78
N MET A 142 -2.99 -18.30 6.03
CA MET A 142 -4.14 -19.12 6.45
C MET A 142 -3.92 -20.48 7.13
N ASP A 143 -2.69 -21.00 7.33
CA ASP A 143 -2.53 -22.27 8.11
C ASP A 143 -1.80 -22.07 9.44
N MET A 144 -2.32 -21.19 10.29
CA MET A 144 -1.96 -21.16 11.71
C MET A 144 -3.10 -21.59 12.64
N GLY A 145 -4.25 -22.03 12.12
CA GLY A 145 -5.48 -22.16 12.91
C GLY A 145 -6.42 -23.33 12.61
N ARG A 146 -5.96 -24.42 11.98
CA ARG A 146 -6.73 -25.67 11.88
C ARG A 146 -5.88 -26.86 12.30
N SER A 147 -5.57 -26.94 13.59
CA SER A 147 -5.31 -28.22 14.24
C SER A 147 -6.59 -28.57 15.00
N ARG A 148 -7.52 -29.22 14.31
CA ARG A 148 -8.66 -29.90 14.92
C ARG A 148 -8.75 -31.27 14.25
N ASP A 149 -8.27 -32.25 14.99
CA ASP A 149 -8.55 -33.68 14.96
C ASP A 149 -9.02 -34.30 13.64
N GLY A 150 -8.16 -35.12 13.04
CA GLY A 150 -8.51 -36.02 11.94
C GLY A 150 -7.44 -37.08 11.75
N ALA A 151 -7.69 -38.29 12.25
CA ALA A 151 -6.86 -39.48 12.08
C ALA A 151 -6.76 -39.94 10.60
N SER A 152 -5.72 -40.75 10.33
CA SER A 152 -5.31 -41.44 9.07
C SER A 152 -4.04 -40.82 8.50
N GLY A 153 -2.87 -41.45 8.43
CA GLY A 153 -2.59 -42.84 8.09
C GLY A 153 -1.98 -42.86 6.68
N GLY A 154 -0.66 -43.02 6.55
CA GLY A 154 -0.02 -43.48 5.31
C GLY A 154 0.94 -42.54 4.58
N ASN A 155 2.21 -42.94 4.62
CA ASN A 155 3.34 -42.76 3.69
C ASN A 155 3.92 -41.38 3.30
N SER A 156 5.22 -41.32 3.56
CA SER A 156 6.26 -40.40 3.12
C SER A 156 6.33 -40.23 1.60
N GLY A 157 5.94 -39.05 1.13
CA GLY A 157 6.35 -38.47 -0.15
C GLY A 157 7.02 -37.13 0.14
N GLU A 158 8.30 -37.05 -0.19
CA GLU A 158 9.22 -35.93 0.05
C GLU A 158 8.77 -34.68 -0.73
N ALA A 159 7.85 -33.90 -0.17
CA ALA A 159 7.52 -32.58 -0.67
C ALA A 159 8.40 -31.55 0.04
N THR A 160 9.42 -31.08 -0.68
CA THR A 160 10.32 -29.98 -0.29
C THR A 160 9.55 -28.86 0.41
N MET A 161 9.70 -28.80 1.73
CA MET A 161 9.06 -27.82 2.62
C MET A 161 9.70 -26.46 2.35
N LYS A 162 9.31 -25.78 1.25
CA LYS A 162 9.70 -24.38 1.01
C LYS A 162 9.12 -23.57 2.15
N GLY A 163 10.01 -23.20 3.08
CA GLY A 163 9.73 -22.46 4.29
C GLY A 163 8.72 -21.34 4.03
N ARG A 164 7.63 -21.39 4.78
CA ARG A 164 6.53 -20.45 4.73
C ARG A 164 7.05 -19.07 5.16
N THR A 165 7.53 -18.25 4.21
CA THR A 165 7.97 -16.87 4.47
C THR A 165 6.79 -16.03 4.97
N VAL A 166 6.57 -16.03 6.28
CA VAL A 166 5.67 -15.11 6.96
C VAL A 166 6.42 -13.79 7.11
N TYR A 167 5.89 -12.71 6.55
CA TYR A 167 6.48 -11.39 6.78
C TYR A 167 6.16 -10.97 8.21
N LEU A 168 7.20 -10.58 8.96
CA LEU A 168 7.08 -10.17 10.37
C LEU A 168 7.29 -8.67 10.46
N ILE A 169 6.31 -7.97 11.01
CA ILE A 169 6.39 -6.55 11.35
C ILE A 169 7.03 -6.46 12.74
N HIS A 170 8.24 -5.91 12.84
CA HIS A 170 8.87 -5.71 14.14
C HIS A 170 8.47 -4.35 14.72
N THR A 171 7.88 -4.35 15.91
CA THR A 171 7.57 -3.14 16.66
C THR A 171 8.20 -3.20 18.04
N GLY A 172 9.39 -2.60 18.17
CA GLY A 172 10.21 -2.67 19.38
C GLY A 172 10.78 -4.08 19.57
N ARG A 173 10.41 -4.75 20.67
CA ARG A 173 10.74 -6.17 20.94
C ARG A 173 9.72 -7.15 20.35
N GLU A 174 8.62 -6.59 19.85
CA GLU A 174 7.42 -7.25 19.31
C GLU A 174 7.62 -7.84 17.89
N LYS A 175 7.39 -9.13 17.64
CA LYS A 175 7.23 -9.67 16.27
C LYS A 175 5.76 -9.96 15.99
N ILE A 176 5.16 -9.26 15.02
CA ILE A 176 3.76 -9.45 14.64
C ILE A 176 3.71 -10.00 13.20
N PRO A 177 3.05 -11.13 12.93
CA PRO A 177 2.88 -11.62 11.57
C PRO A 177 1.99 -10.66 10.77
N LEU A 178 2.39 -10.38 9.52
CA LEU A 178 1.55 -9.71 8.56
C LEU A 178 0.49 -10.69 8.06
N GLU A 179 -0.73 -10.50 8.54
CA GLU A 179 -1.91 -11.22 8.06
C GLU A 179 -2.77 -10.29 7.22
N LEU A 180 -2.96 -10.61 5.94
CA LEU A 180 -3.89 -9.90 5.07
C LEU A 180 -5.04 -10.85 4.74
N ARG A 181 -6.26 -10.46 5.10
CA ARG A 181 -7.47 -11.28 4.92
C ARG A 181 -8.47 -10.64 3.98
N GLN A 182 -8.77 -9.36 4.20
CA GLN A 182 -9.77 -8.65 3.40
C GLN A 182 -9.41 -7.17 3.22
N PRO A 183 -9.65 -6.61 2.03
CA PRO A 183 -9.50 -5.18 1.80
C PRO A 183 -10.66 -4.40 2.44
N LEU A 184 -10.36 -3.23 2.99
CA LEU A 184 -11.36 -2.23 3.36
C LEU A 184 -11.67 -1.39 2.12
N SER A 185 -12.81 -1.65 1.51
CA SER A 185 -13.23 -0.96 0.29
C SER A 185 -13.84 0.42 0.59
N ASN A 186 -13.54 1.41 -0.26
CA ASN A 186 -14.11 2.77 -0.19
C ASN A 186 -14.92 3.16 -1.43
N SER A 187 -14.95 2.30 -2.45
CA SER A 187 -15.65 2.55 -3.70
C SER A 187 -16.32 1.28 -4.17
N LEU A 188 -17.52 1.43 -4.73
CA LEU A 188 -18.22 0.34 -5.39
C LEU A 188 -17.57 0.13 -6.76
N SER A 189 -16.94 -1.04 -6.96
CA SER A 189 -16.44 -1.44 -8.27
C SER A 189 -17.60 -1.56 -9.27
N SER A 190 -17.38 -1.16 -10.52
CA SER A 190 -18.38 -1.39 -11.58
C SER A 190 -18.61 -2.89 -11.79
N LEU A 191 -19.80 -3.27 -12.27
CA LEU A 191 -20.10 -4.67 -12.61
C LEU A 191 -19.08 -5.24 -13.59
N GLN A 192 -18.66 -4.45 -14.58
CA GLN A 192 -17.62 -4.82 -15.54
C GLN A 192 -16.30 -5.20 -14.85
N HIS A 193 -15.89 -4.41 -13.85
CA HIS A 193 -14.69 -4.67 -13.07
C HIS A 193 -14.86 -5.90 -12.17
N MET A 194 -16.03 -6.09 -11.55
CA MET A 194 -16.31 -7.30 -10.77
C MET A 194 -16.21 -8.56 -11.64
N CYS A 195 -16.81 -8.57 -12.83
CA CYS A 195 -16.69 -9.67 -13.77
C CYS A 195 -15.25 -9.94 -14.16
N ARG A 196 -14.46 -8.89 -14.45
CA ARG A 196 -13.03 -9.02 -14.76
C ARG A 196 -12.26 -9.68 -13.61
N ARG A 197 -12.48 -9.27 -12.37
CA ARG A 197 -11.85 -9.88 -11.19
C ARG A 197 -12.22 -11.35 -11.08
N THR A 198 -13.52 -11.68 -11.14
CA THR A 198 -13.98 -13.07 -11.05
C THR A 198 -13.36 -13.96 -12.12
N LEU A 199 -13.23 -13.47 -13.36
CA LEU A 199 -12.58 -14.20 -14.45
C LEU A 199 -11.08 -14.40 -14.20
N ASN A 200 -10.38 -13.37 -13.70
CA ASN A 200 -8.94 -13.45 -13.43
C ASN A 200 -8.61 -14.30 -12.18
N THR A 201 -9.47 -14.31 -11.15
CA THR A 201 -9.28 -15.13 -9.93
C THR A 201 -9.51 -16.61 -10.18
N ARG A 202 -10.45 -16.98 -11.06
CA ARG A 202 -10.74 -18.40 -11.38
C ARG A 202 -9.68 -19.08 -12.23
N GLY A 203 -8.60 -18.38 -12.55
CA GLY A 203 -7.40 -18.99 -13.12
C GLY A 203 -7.70 -19.85 -14.34
N LEU A 204 -8.34 -19.27 -15.37
CA LEU A 204 -8.25 -19.74 -16.76
C LEU A 204 -8.27 -21.27 -17.01
N GLU A 205 -9.05 -22.07 -16.26
CA GLU A 205 -9.51 -23.40 -16.73
C GLU A 205 -10.62 -23.26 -17.79
N VAL A 206 -10.56 -22.19 -18.57
CA VAL A 206 -11.39 -21.93 -19.76
C VAL A 206 -10.51 -21.28 -20.83
N LEU A 207 -9.31 -21.84 -21.05
CA LEU A 207 -8.42 -21.43 -22.13
C LEU A 207 -9.10 -21.51 -23.51
N GLU A 208 -10.10 -22.36 -23.68
CA GLU A 208 -10.82 -22.53 -24.95
C GLU A 208 -11.81 -21.40 -25.29
N GLN A 209 -12.34 -20.64 -24.32
CA GLN A 209 -13.30 -19.56 -24.61
C GLN A 209 -12.64 -18.18 -24.69
N THR A 210 -11.42 -18.01 -24.16
CA THR A 210 -10.74 -16.72 -24.26
C THR A 210 -10.27 -16.42 -25.68
N GLU A 211 -9.98 -17.42 -26.50
CA GLU A 211 -9.67 -17.20 -27.92
C GLU A 211 -10.84 -16.55 -28.66
N GLN A 212 -12.07 -16.88 -28.29
CA GLN A 212 -13.30 -16.36 -28.88
C GLN A 212 -13.69 -14.94 -28.40
N LEU A 213 -13.02 -14.41 -27.38
CA LEU A 213 -13.32 -13.06 -26.90
C LEU A 213 -12.78 -11.99 -27.88
N PRO A 214 -13.60 -10.97 -28.19
CA PRO A 214 -13.15 -9.76 -28.88
C PRO A 214 -11.90 -9.15 -28.24
N HIS A 215 -11.02 -8.59 -29.08
CA HIS A 215 -9.72 -8.04 -28.66
C HIS A 215 -9.83 -6.95 -27.59
N ASN A 216 -10.87 -6.11 -27.65
CA ASN A 216 -11.16 -5.08 -26.65
C ASN A 216 -11.41 -5.67 -25.24
N LEU A 217 -12.06 -6.83 -25.16
CA LEU A 217 -12.30 -7.52 -23.88
C LEU A 217 -11.03 -8.19 -23.38
N LYS A 218 -10.22 -8.79 -24.26
CA LYS A 218 -8.89 -9.32 -23.91
C LYS A 218 -7.99 -8.23 -23.32
N ASP A 219 -7.95 -7.07 -23.95
CA ASP A 219 -7.18 -5.92 -23.46
C ASP A 219 -7.73 -5.39 -22.14
N PHE A 220 -9.05 -5.37 -21.97
CA PHE A 220 -9.69 -4.97 -20.73
C PHE A 220 -9.34 -5.90 -19.56
N LEU A 221 -9.30 -7.22 -19.79
CA LEU A 221 -8.88 -8.21 -18.79
C LEU A 221 -7.40 -8.06 -18.43
N LYS A 222 -6.51 -7.87 -19.43
CA LYS A 222 -5.06 -7.67 -19.23
C LYS A 222 -4.71 -6.40 -18.45
N LYS A 223 -5.53 -5.35 -18.53
CA LYS A 223 -5.30 -4.09 -17.80
C LYS A 223 -5.30 -4.26 -16.28
N TYR A 224 -5.96 -5.30 -15.75
CA TYR A 224 -6.00 -5.61 -14.32
C TYR A 224 -5.89 -7.12 -14.12
N ASP A 225 -4.66 -7.61 -14.08
CA ASP A 225 -4.31 -9.02 -13.94
C ASP A 225 -4.18 -9.47 -12.47
N ALA A 226 -4.58 -8.61 -11.51
CA ALA A 226 -4.54 -8.96 -10.11
C ALA A 226 -5.80 -9.73 -9.67
N PRO A 227 -5.67 -10.75 -8.81
CA PRO A 227 -6.80 -11.56 -8.36
C PRO A 227 -7.63 -10.92 -7.24
N ILE A 228 -7.24 -9.74 -6.76
CA ILE A 228 -7.80 -9.05 -5.57
C ILE A 228 -8.44 -7.73 -5.92
#